data_AF-A0A8C1NBE9-F1
#
_entry.id   AF-A0A8C1NBE9-F1
#
_cell.length_a   1.000
_cell.length_b   1.000
_cell.length_c   1.000
_cell.angle_alpha   90.00
_cell.angle_beta   90.00
_cell.angle_gamma   90.00
#
_symmetry.space_group_name_H-M   'P 1'
#
loop_
_entity.id
_entity.type
_entity.pdbx_description
1 polymer ?
#
loop_
_entity_poly.entity_id
_entity_poly.type
_entity_poly.pdbx_seq_one_letter_code
_entity_poly.pdbx_strand_id
1 'polypeptide(L)'
;DCMNLLTWLFSHYINKTEGESVTLSCSYDSKSENVRLYWYRQYPNGDPQYLLREGARSNSAKHSSDPRFQSSTSRILTELIISSVSVSDTALYYCALRVEPQ
;
A
#
# COMPACT_ATOMS: atom_id res chain seq x y z
N ASP A 1 17.39 21.21 -17.04
CA ASP A 1 17.94 21.21 -15.68
C ASP A 1 18.08 19.79 -15.16
N CYS A 2 19.29 19.43 -14.76
CA CYS A 2 19.66 18.10 -14.29
C CYS A 2 19.46 18.02 -12.77
N MET A 3 18.23 18.24 -12.30
CA MET A 3 17.89 18.18 -10.88
C MET A 3 16.49 17.58 -10.72
N ASN A 4 16.42 16.24 -10.71
CA ASN A 4 15.63 15.44 -9.74
C ASN A 4 15.59 13.95 -10.13
N LEU A 5 16.76 13.35 -10.32
CA LEU A 5 16.90 11.88 -10.29
C LEU A 5 16.86 11.32 -8.85
N LEU A 6 16.78 12.16 -7.83
CA LEU A 6 16.76 11.76 -6.42
C LEU A 6 15.37 11.44 -5.87
N THR A 7 14.28 11.89 -6.50
CA THR A 7 12.92 11.58 -6.03
C THR A 7 12.50 10.14 -6.32
N TRP A 8 13.17 9.44 -7.24
CA TRP A 8 12.99 8.01 -7.49
C TRP A 8 13.74 7.09 -6.52
N LEU A 9 14.67 7.62 -5.70
CA LEU A 9 15.50 6.81 -4.79
C LEU A 9 14.88 6.52 -3.42
N PHE A 10 13.65 6.98 -3.16
CA PHE A 10 12.93 6.69 -1.91
C PHE A 10 11.81 5.65 -2.06
N SER A 11 11.81 4.86 -3.13
CA SER A 11 11.12 3.57 -3.09
C SER A 11 11.87 2.69 -2.09
N HIS A 12 11.28 2.39 -0.94
CA HIS A 12 11.87 1.45 0.02
C HIS A 12 12.04 0.10 -0.68
N TYR A 13 13.26 -0.23 -1.08
CA TYR A 13 13.58 -1.54 -1.66
C TYR A 13 13.64 -2.55 -0.51
N ILE A 14 12.72 -3.51 -0.54
CA ILE A 14 12.63 -4.55 0.47
C ILE A 14 12.86 -5.89 -0.23
N ASN A 15 13.84 -6.64 0.27
CA ASN A 15 14.14 -8.00 -0.18
C ASN A 15 13.72 -9.00 0.91
N LYS A 16 13.06 -10.08 0.50
CA LYS A 16 12.52 -11.13 1.37
C LYS A 16 12.71 -12.49 0.75
N THR A 17 12.88 -13.49 1.61
CA THR A 17 12.95 -14.89 1.19
C THR A 17 11.53 -15.42 0.97
N GLU A 18 11.36 -16.35 0.03
CA GLU A 18 10.06 -16.99 -0.18
C GLU A 18 9.52 -17.62 1.12
N GLY A 19 8.22 -17.51 1.33
CA GLY A 19 7.55 -17.95 2.55
C GLY A 19 7.62 -16.96 3.73
N GLU A 20 8.48 -15.94 3.68
CA GLU A 20 8.50 -14.89 4.70
C GLU A 20 7.30 -13.95 4.60
N SER A 21 7.07 -13.18 5.66
CA SER A 21 6.10 -12.08 5.63
C SER A 21 6.81 -10.74 5.42
N VAL A 22 6.14 -9.83 4.72
CA VAL A 22 6.62 -8.46 4.52
C VAL A 22 5.56 -7.45 4.92
N THR A 23 6.01 -6.34 5.49
CA THR A 23 5.18 -5.18 5.80
C THR A 23 5.69 -4.00 4.99
N LEU A 24 4.82 -3.42 4.17
CA LEU A 24 5.07 -2.20 3.42
C LEU A 24 4.31 -1.07 4.09
N SER A 25 4.99 0.02 4.43
CA SER A 25 4.37 1.14 5.15
C SER A 25 4.26 2.36 4.23
N CYS A 26 3.14 3.07 4.31
CA CYS A 26 2.87 4.29 3.57
C CYS A 26 2.24 5.33 4.50
N SER A 27 2.90 6.47 4.63
CA SER A 27 2.39 7.61 5.39
C SER A 27 1.41 8.43 4.55
N TYR A 28 0.37 8.96 5.19
CA TYR A 28 -0.59 9.83 4.55
C TYR A 28 -1.02 10.96 5.48
N ASP A 29 -1.43 12.08 4.89
CA ASP A 29 -1.99 13.21 5.61
C ASP A 29 -3.39 13.55 5.07
N SER A 30 -4.30 13.84 5.99
CA SER A 30 -5.69 14.19 5.68
C SER A 30 -6.32 14.90 6.86
N LYS A 31 -7.22 15.86 6.58
CA LYS A 31 -8.06 16.52 7.58
C LYS A 31 -9.39 15.81 7.82
N SER A 32 -9.78 14.86 6.97
CA SER A 32 -11.07 14.17 7.10
C SER A 32 -11.00 13.01 8.08
N GLU A 33 -12.08 12.79 8.83
CA GLU A 33 -12.22 11.59 9.67
C GLU A 33 -12.70 10.38 8.86
N ASN A 34 -13.32 10.56 7.70
CA ASN A 34 -13.76 9.45 6.84
C ASN A 34 -12.72 9.22 5.74
N VAL A 35 -11.80 8.27 6.00
CA VAL A 35 -10.67 7.95 5.14
C VAL A 35 -10.80 6.54 4.58
N ARG A 36 -10.56 6.40 3.27
CA ARG A 36 -10.38 5.10 2.62
C ARG A 36 -8.99 5.02 2.02
N LEU A 37 -8.30 3.93 2.33
CA LEU A 37 -6.96 3.65 1.85
C LEU A 37 -7.02 2.41 0.95
N TYR A 38 -6.26 2.48 -0.13
CA TYR A 38 -6.23 1.46 -1.16
C TYR A 38 -4.79 1.02 -1.36
N TRP A 39 -4.61 -0.26 -1.63
CA TRP A 39 -3.33 -0.84 -2.01
C TRP A 39 -3.41 -1.41 -3.42
N TYR A 40 -2.40 -1.10 -4.22
CA TYR A 40 -2.24 -1.56 -5.59
C TYR A 40 -0.87 -2.20 -5.77
N ARG A 41 -0.79 -3.15 -6.70
CA ARG A 41 0.46 -3.76 -7.16
C ARG A 41 0.64 -3.52 -8.65
N GLN A 42 1.84 -3.14 -9.05
CA GLN A 42 2.19 -2.92 -10.46
C GLN A 42 3.43 -3.74 -10.81
N TYR A 43 3.25 -4.67 -11.75
CA TYR A 43 4.37 -5.36 -12.38
C TYR A 43 5.09 -4.45 -13.38
N PRO A 44 6.37 -4.72 -13.72
CA PRO A 44 7.07 -3.96 -14.74
C PRO A 44 6.26 -3.84 -16.04
N ASN A 45 6.08 -2.61 -16.52
CA ASN A 45 5.31 -2.26 -17.73
C ASN A 45 3.82 -2.63 -17.71
N GLY A 46 3.26 -3.04 -16.56
CA GLY A 46 1.83 -3.29 -16.39
C GLY A 46 1.10 -2.09 -15.78
N ASP A 47 -0.22 -2.16 -15.74
CA ASP A 47 -1.06 -1.20 -15.02
C ASP A 47 -1.18 -1.57 -13.52
N PRO A 48 -1.42 -0.59 -12.62
CA PRO A 48 -1.69 -0.86 -11.22
C PRO A 48 -2.93 -1.75 -11.03
N GLN A 49 -2.75 -2.87 -10.34
CA GLN A 49 -3.79 -3.85 -10.01
C GLN A 49 -4.26 -3.65 -8.57
N TYR A 50 -5.57 -3.56 -8.37
CA TYR A 50 -6.17 -3.43 -7.04
C TYR A 50 -5.92 -4.69 -6.19
N LEU A 51 -5.43 -4.51 -4.95
CA LEU A 51 -5.27 -5.59 -3.98
C LEU A 51 -6.38 -5.57 -2.93
N LEU A 52 -6.48 -4.44 -2.21
CA LEU A 52 -7.39 -4.30 -1.07
C LEU A 52 -7.70 -2.84 -0.75
N ARG A 53 -8.69 -2.68 0.13
CA ARG A 53 -9.10 -1.42 0.73
C ARG A 53 -9.30 -1.59 2.23
N GLU A 54 -8.81 -0.62 2.99
CA GLU A 54 -9.01 -0.52 4.43
C GLU A 54 -9.50 0.90 4.78
N GLY A 55 -10.52 0.98 5.62
CA GLY A 55 -10.96 2.24 6.21
C GLY A 55 -10.01 2.67 7.33
N ALA A 56 -9.86 3.97 7.54
CA ALA A 56 -9.14 4.49 8.70
C ALA A 56 -9.95 5.56 9.42
N ARG A 57 -9.51 5.89 10.65
CA ARG A 57 -10.15 6.87 11.55
C ARG A 57 -11.59 6.47 11.87
N SER A 58 -12.60 7.20 11.38
CA SER A 58 -14.01 6.86 11.64
C SER A 58 -14.56 5.79 10.69
N ASN A 59 -13.80 5.41 9.65
CA ASN A 59 -14.20 4.39 8.70
C ASN A 59 -13.63 3.02 9.09
N SER A 60 -14.49 2.02 9.25
CA SER A 60 -14.13 0.62 9.57
C SER A 60 -14.33 -0.34 8.40
N ALA A 61 -14.67 0.15 7.21
CA ALA A 61 -14.97 -0.70 6.05
C ALA A 61 -13.69 -1.32 5.46
N LYS A 62 -13.68 -2.64 5.33
CA LYS A 62 -12.56 -3.42 4.78
C LYS A 62 -13.00 -4.25 3.58
N HIS A 63 -12.10 -4.43 2.62
CA HIS A 63 -12.28 -5.39 1.53
C HIS A 63 -10.93 -5.90 1.03
N SER A 64 -10.73 -7.21 1.05
CA SER A 64 -9.60 -7.90 0.40
C SER A 64 -10.14 -9.18 -0.25
N SER A 65 -9.66 -9.50 -1.46
CA SER A 65 -10.05 -10.71 -2.18
C SER A 65 -9.07 -11.87 -1.97
N ASP A 66 -7.83 -11.59 -1.57
CA ASP A 66 -6.81 -12.59 -1.28
C ASP A 66 -6.40 -12.50 0.20
N PRO A 67 -6.59 -13.56 1.00
CA PRO A 67 -6.32 -13.55 2.44
C PRO A 67 -4.83 -13.36 2.81
N ARG A 68 -3.92 -13.53 1.85
CA ARG A 68 -2.49 -13.23 2.05
C ARG A 68 -2.23 -11.74 2.20
N PHE A 69 -3.08 -10.89 1.61
CA PHE A 69 -2.97 -9.44 1.70
C PHE A 69 -3.89 -8.89 2.78
N GLN A 70 -3.27 -8.27 3.78
CA GLN A 70 -3.95 -7.64 4.89
C GLN A 70 -3.46 -6.20 5.04
N SER A 71 -4.31 -5.31 5.55
CA SER A 71 -3.90 -3.96 5.89
C SER A 71 -4.14 -3.65 7.36
N SER A 72 -3.25 -2.82 7.90
CA SER A 72 -3.35 -2.20 9.21
C SER A 72 -3.24 -0.69 9.02
N THR A 73 -4.07 0.09 9.73
CA THR A 73 -4.11 1.54 9.56
C THR A 73 -4.09 2.26 10.90
N SER A 74 -3.36 3.37 10.95
CA SER A 74 -3.40 4.36 12.03
C SER A 74 -3.91 5.70 11.49
N ARG A 75 -3.87 6.79 12.27
CA ARG A 75 -4.34 8.11 11.80
C ARG A 75 -3.54 8.69 10.64
N ILE A 76 -2.28 8.27 10.48
CA ILE A 76 -1.29 8.85 9.54
C ILE A 76 -0.52 7.80 8.74
N LEU A 77 -0.80 6.52 8.94
CA LEU A 77 -0.06 5.42 8.34
C LEU A 77 -1.02 4.34 7.86
N THR A 78 -0.74 3.77 6.69
CA THR A 78 -1.30 2.50 6.24
C THR A 78 -0.17 1.53 6.00
N GLU A 79 -0.38 0.29 6.38
CA GLU A 79 0.56 -0.80 6.16
C GLU A 79 -0.13 -1.90 5.37
N LEU A 80 0.60 -2.47 4.40
CA LEU A 80 0.24 -3.70 3.70
C LEU A 80 1.10 -4.81 4.25
N ILE A 81 0.45 -5.86 4.75
CA ILE A 81 1.08 -7.07 5.22
C ILE A 81 0.79 -8.14 4.17
N ILE A 82 1.85 -8.72 3.61
CA ILE A 82 1.76 -9.85 2.68
C ILE A 82 2.35 -11.06 3.40
N SER A 83 1.52 -12.06 3.66
CA SER A 83 1.97 -13.32 4.26
C SER A 83 2.47 -14.29 3.20
N SER A 84 3.53 -15.02 3.52
CA SER A 84 4.12 -16.05 2.67
C SER A 84 4.39 -15.55 1.23
N VAL A 85 5.32 -14.59 1.10
CA VAL A 85 5.68 -14.01 -0.20
C VAL A 85 6.29 -15.04 -1.13
N SER A 86 6.10 -14.85 -2.42
CA SER A 86 6.72 -15.64 -3.49
C SER A 86 7.45 -14.73 -4.48
N VAL A 87 8.28 -15.30 -5.37
CA VAL A 87 8.91 -14.52 -6.46
C VAL A 87 7.87 -13.78 -7.31
N SER A 88 6.65 -14.34 -7.45
CA SER A 88 5.56 -13.71 -8.21
C SER A 88 4.98 -12.44 -7.55
N ASP A 89 5.29 -12.19 -6.27
CA ASP A 89 4.88 -10.98 -5.56
C ASP A 89 5.88 -9.82 -5.73
N THR A 90 6.97 -10.03 -6.49
CA THR A 90 7.97 -9.00 -6.81
C THR A 90 7.37 -7.95 -7.75
N ALA A 91 7.12 -6.75 -7.23
CA ALA A 91 6.45 -5.67 -7.94
C ALA A 91 6.62 -4.33 -7.21
N LEU A 92 6.17 -3.25 -7.85
CA LEU A 92 5.96 -1.96 -7.18
C LEU A 92 4.60 -1.97 -6.48
N TYR A 93 4.55 -1.43 -5.26
CA TYR A 93 3.34 -1.34 -4.48
C TYR A 93 2.99 0.12 -4.20
N TYR A 94 1.74 0.48 -4.46
CA TYR A 94 1.24 1.84 -4.29
C TYR A 94 0.11 1.87 -3.27
N CYS A 95 0.17 2.84 -2.38
CA CYS A 95 -0.96 3.24 -1.55
C CYS A 95 -1.68 4.42 -2.21
N ALA A 96 -3.01 4.48 -2.06
CA ALA A 96 -3.79 5.65 -2.46
C ALA A 96 -4.80 6.02 -1.38
N LEU A 97 -4.99 7.33 -1.21
CA LEU A 97 -5.94 7.91 -0.27
C LEU A 97 -7.16 8.43 -1.02
N ARG A 98 -8.36 8.02 -0.59
CA ARG A 98 -9.60 8.70 -0.96
C ARG A 98 -10.23 9.28 0.29
N VAL A 99 -10.40 10.59 0.29
CA VAL A 99 -11.14 11.32 1.29
C VAL A 99 -12.59 11.44 0.81
N GLU A 100 -13.56 11.03 1.62
CA GLU A 100 -14.94 11.36 1.31
C GLU A 100 -15.25 12.78 1.77
N PRO A 101 -15.97 13.57 0.96
CA PRO A 101 -16.59 14.81 1.43
C PRO A 101 -17.46 14.51 2.65
N GLN A 102 -17.40 15.40 3.64
CA GLN A 102 -18.34 15.41 4.77
C GLN A 102 -19.73 15.79 4.29
#